data_AF-A0A9D5GJM9-F1
#
_entry.id   AF-A0A9D5GJM9-F1
#
_cell.length_a   1.000
_cell.length_b   1.000
_cell.length_c   1.000
_cell.angle_alpha   90.00
_cell.angle_beta   90.00
_cell.angle_gamma   90.00
#
_symmetry.space_group_name_H-M   'P 1'
#
loop_
_entity.id
_entity.type
_entity.pdbx_description
1 polymer ?
#
loop_
_entity_poly.entity_id
_entity_poly.type
_entity_poly.pdbx_seq_one_letter_code
_entity_poly.pdbx_strand_id
1 'polypeptide(L)'
;MRFPKRILITAAATLATVVSASAAMALSYSGRYPLTVTHSQFHNGTGCLMLTDDGTQGWPHSGQASTVGRLFPSNGGSFQLINRILVATVTQSSGTGLSASLVFTAPAGNGNIGNGVFEQVYGGEFDSGVLVFGMKGGC
;
A
#
# COMPACT_ATOMS: atom_id res chain seq x y z
N MET A 1 -45.08 -0.54 64.40
CA MET A 1 -45.41 -0.99 63.03
C MET A 1 -45.25 0.18 62.06
N ARG A 2 -44.48 -0.04 60.99
CA ARG A 2 -44.46 0.63 59.66
C ARG A 2 -43.86 2.05 59.51
N PHE A 3 -42.64 2.08 58.96
CA PHE A 3 -42.00 3.19 58.22
C PHE A 3 -42.67 3.46 56.86
N PRO A 4 -42.48 4.67 56.29
CA PRO A 4 -42.05 4.77 54.89
C PRO A 4 -40.91 5.81 54.75
N LYS A 5 -39.68 5.45 54.34
CA LYS A 5 -39.19 5.25 52.96
C LYS A 5 -39.73 6.28 51.95
N ARG A 6 -38.86 7.20 51.50
CA ARG A 6 -38.57 7.46 50.07
C ARG A 6 -37.40 8.44 49.93
N ILE A 7 -36.23 7.86 49.71
CA ILE A 7 -35.04 8.50 49.12
C ILE A 7 -35.32 8.62 47.62
N LEU A 8 -35.18 9.81 47.05
CA LEU A 8 -35.17 10.03 45.60
C LEU A 8 -33.81 10.62 45.22
N ILE A 9 -32.94 9.72 44.76
CA ILE A 9 -31.68 10.02 44.09
C ILE A 9 -32.04 10.21 42.61
N THR A 10 -31.94 11.43 42.10
CA THR A 10 -31.98 11.71 40.66
C THR A 10 -30.56 11.85 40.15
N ALA A 11 -29.99 10.74 39.69
CA ALA A 11 -28.78 10.73 38.88
C ALA A 11 -29.18 11.10 37.44
N ALA A 12 -28.82 12.31 36.99
CA ALA A 12 -28.98 12.71 35.61
C ALA A 12 -27.82 12.16 34.78
N ALA A 13 -28.16 11.36 33.78
CA ALA A 13 -27.26 10.68 32.86
C ALA A 13 -26.49 11.67 31.99
N THR A 14 -25.17 11.67 32.07
CA THR A 14 -24.31 12.22 31.02
C THR A 14 -24.09 11.14 29.96
N LEU A 15 -24.65 11.40 28.77
CA LEU A 15 -24.52 10.56 27.59
C LEU A 15 -23.05 10.28 27.28
N ALA A 16 -22.66 9.01 27.33
CA ALA A 16 -21.44 8.53 26.70
C ALA A 16 -21.63 8.63 25.19
N THR A 17 -21.08 9.68 24.57
CA THR A 17 -20.86 9.70 23.12
C THR A 17 -19.76 8.68 22.82
N VAL A 18 -20.16 7.42 22.66
CA VAL A 18 -19.31 6.38 22.09
C VAL A 18 -19.14 6.76 20.63
N VAL A 19 -18.12 7.57 20.34
CA VAL A 19 -17.68 7.82 18.97
C VAL A 19 -17.30 6.46 18.42
N SER A 20 -18.16 5.90 17.57
CA SER A 20 -17.88 4.71 16.79
C SER A 20 -16.74 5.04 15.82
N ALA A 21 -15.50 4.98 16.30
CA ALA A 21 -14.28 5.06 15.49
C ALA A 21 -14.07 3.78 14.66
N SER A 22 -15.15 3.17 14.18
CA SER A 22 -15.18 1.86 13.52
C SER A 22 -15.69 1.97 12.08
N ALA A 23 -15.49 3.12 11.43
CA ALA A 23 -15.92 3.36 10.06
C ALA A 23 -14.83 4.06 9.23
N ALA A 24 -13.60 3.57 9.32
CA ALA A 24 -12.57 3.77 8.28
C ALA A 24 -11.43 2.77 8.46
N MET A 25 -11.72 1.47 8.59
CA MET A 25 -10.84 0.51 7.92
C MET A 25 -11.14 0.61 6.43
N ALA A 26 -10.81 1.78 5.85
CA ALA A 26 -10.64 1.88 4.41
C ALA A 26 -9.68 0.76 4.04
N LEU A 27 -10.02 -0.01 3.01
CA LEU A 27 -9.25 -1.16 2.54
C LEU A 27 -7.83 -0.68 2.19
N SER A 28 -6.95 -0.72 3.18
CA SER A 28 -5.63 -0.09 3.10
C SER A 28 -4.71 -0.98 2.28
N TYR A 29 -3.99 -0.38 1.35
CA TYR A 29 -2.95 -1.07 0.59
C TYR A 29 -1.61 -1.11 1.33
N SER A 30 -1.51 -0.50 2.52
CA SER A 30 -0.32 -0.54 3.37
C SER A 30 0.07 -1.98 3.68
N GLY A 31 1.28 -2.38 3.31
CA GLY A 31 1.75 -3.75 3.51
C GLY A 31 2.95 -4.09 2.66
N ARG A 32 3.37 -5.35 2.76
CA ARG A 32 4.51 -5.90 2.02
C ARG A 32 3.99 -6.99 1.09
N TYR A 33 4.31 -6.90 -0.19
CA TYR A 33 3.81 -7.79 -1.22
C TYR A 33 4.99 -8.47 -1.89
N PRO A 34 5.11 -9.81 -1.85
CA PRO A 34 6.02 -10.51 -2.74
C PRO A 34 5.69 -10.12 -4.18
N LEU A 35 6.71 -9.94 -5.01
CA LEU A 35 6.54 -9.75 -6.43
C LEU A 35 7.51 -10.60 -7.23
N THR A 36 7.10 -10.96 -8.44
CA THR A 36 7.90 -11.70 -9.41
C THR A 36 7.77 -11.03 -10.77
N VAL A 37 8.90 -10.75 -11.39
CA VAL A 37 8.99 -10.26 -12.77
C VAL A 37 9.46 -11.41 -13.66
N THR A 38 8.72 -11.67 -14.72
CA THR A 38 9.04 -12.66 -15.75
C THR A 38 8.89 -12.06 -17.14
N HIS A 39 9.47 -12.70 -18.16
CA HIS A 39 9.38 -12.29 -19.56
C HIS A 39 9.86 -10.85 -19.84
N SER A 40 10.77 -10.33 -19.01
CA SER A 40 11.50 -9.12 -19.35
C SER A 40 12.72 -9.42 -20.22
N GLN A 41 13.20 -8.42 -20.94
CA GLN A 41 14.35 -8.55 -21.84
C GLN A 41 15.66 -8.64 -21.05
N PHE A 42 15.75 -7.91 -19.94
CA PHE A 42 17.00 -7.78 -19.18
C PHE A 42 16.87 -8.24 -17.72
N HIS A 43 15.71 -8.06 -17.08
CA HIS A 43 15.61 -8.20 -15.62
C HIS A 43 14.43 -9.04 -15.14
N ASN A 44 14.64 -10.35 -15.05
CA ASN A 44 13.69 -11.27 -14.40
C ASN A 44 14.11 -11.48 -12.94
N GLY A 45 13.16 -11.70 -12.04
CA GLY A 45 13.50 -11.98 -10.64
C GLY A 45 12.34 -11.89 -9.67
N THR A 46 12.69 -11.92 -8.39
CA THR A 46 11.76 -11.81 -7.26
C THR A 46 12.20 -10.73 -6.28
N GLY A 47 11.23 -10.13 -5.59
CA GLY A 47 11.44 -9.08 -4.61
C GLY A 47 10.20 -8.84 -3.77
N CYS A 48 10.20 -7.74 -3.01
CA CYS A 48 9.06 -7.33 -2.22
C CYS A 48 8.77 -5.84 -2.43
N LEU A 49 7.53 -5.51 -2.75
CA LEU A 49 7.02 -4.14 -2.76
C LEU A 49 6.46 -3.81 -1.38
N MET A 50 6.92 -2.71 -0.79
CA MET A 50 6.42 -2.17 0.46
C MET A 50 5.62 -0.91 0.15
N LEU A 51 4.38 -0.87 0.63
CA LEU A 51 3.46 0.26 0.45
C LEU A 51 3.07 0.83 1.80
N THR A 52 2.97 2.14 1.88
CA THR A 52 2.38 2.89 2.99
C THR A 52 1.24 3.73 2.43
N ASP A 53 0.03 3.23 2.52
CA ASP A 53 -1.22 3.88 2.12
C ASP A 53 -1.69 4.83 3.23
N ASP A 54 -1.35 6.11 3.07
CA ASP A 54 -1.65 7.20 3.99
C ASP A 54 -2.43 8.35 3.33
N GLY A 55 -2.76 8.22 2.04
CA GLY A 55 -3.51 9.20 1.26
C GLY A 55 -2.73 10.48 0.92
N THR A 56 -1.40 10.48 1.06
CA THR A 56 -0.59 11.72 0.97
C THR A 56 -0.25 12.17 -0.46
N GLN A 57 -0.52 11.37 -1.49
CA GLN A 57 -0.10 11.62 -2.88
C GLN A 57 -1.28 11.94 -3.81
N GLY A 58 -2.30 12.64 -3.30
CA GLY A 58 -3.38 13.24 -4.09
C GLY A 58 -4.61 12.34 -4.35
N TRP A 59 -4.48 11.02 -4.26
CA TRP A 59 -5.61 10.08 -4.34
C TRP A 59 -5.95 9.49 -2.96
N PRO A 60 -7.23 9.10 -2.71
CA PRO A 60 -7.64 8.53 -1.43
C PRO A 60 -6.81 7.32 -0.99
N HIS A 61 -6.36 6.52 -1.96
CA HIS A 61 -5.45 5.40 -1.76
C HIS A 61 -4.13 5.70 -2.46
N SER A 62 -3.17 6.20 -1.70
CA SER A 62 -1.89 6.66 -2.21
C SER A 62 -0.87 6.83 -1.08
N GLY A 63 0.41 6.95 -1.40
CA GLY A 63 1.45 7.16 -0.39
C GLY A 63 2.81 6.68 -0.85
N GLN A 64 3.63 6.23 0.10
CA GLN A 64 5.01 5.82 -0.17
C GLN A 64 5.09 4.40 -0.73
N ALA A 65 6.07 4.18 -1.61
CA ALA A 65 6.43 2.87 -2.13
C ALA A 65 7.95 2.66 -2.00
N SER A 66 8.37 1.44 -1.70
CA SER A 66 9.77 1.02 -1.77
C SER A 66 9.88 -0.46 -2.11
N THR A 67 11.06 -0.89 -2.51
CA THR A 67 11.34 -2.29 -2.84
C THR A 67 12.51 -2.81 -2.03
N VAL A 68 12.36 -4.04 -1.52
CA VAL A 68 13.44 -4.79 -0.86
C VAL A 68 13.64 -6.13 -1.54
N GLY A 69 14.86 -6.64 -1.49
CA GLY A 69 15.22 -7.94 -2.06
C GLY A 69 16.08 -7.85 -3.31
N ARG A 70 16.05 -8.94 -4.11
CA ARG A 70 16.99 -9.16 -5.23
C ARG A 70 16.63 -8.32 -6.46
N LEU A 71 15.34 -8.14 -6.70
CA LEU A 71 14.86 -7.11 -7.62
C LEU A 71 15.08 -5.74 -6.97
N PHE A 72 16.16 -5.10 -7.42
CA PHE A 72 16.39 -3.66 -7.35
C PHE A 72 15.98 -3.01 -6.01
N PRO A 73 16.84 -3.08 -4.98
CA PRO A 73 16.56 -2.39 -3.73
C PRO A 73 16.40 -0.88 -3.99
N SER A 74 15.29 -0.32 -3.51
CA SER A 74 15.02 1.11 -3.57
C SER A 74 14.76 1.65 -2.17
N ASN A 75 15.17 2.89 -1.95
CA ASN A 75 14.96 3.58 -0.69
C ASN A 75 13.74 4.51 -0.72
N GLY A 76 12.98 4.55 -1.82
CA GLY A 76 11.82 5.41 -1.90
C GLY A 76 11.17 5.50 -3.27
N GLY A 77 9.96 6.02 -3.25
CA GLY A 77 9.02 6.05 -4.35
C GLY A 77 7.63 6.42 -3.86
N SER A 78 6.67 6.41 -4.77
CA SER A 78 5.27 6.66 -4.45
C SER A 78 4.37 5.65 -5.16
N PHE A 79 3.17 5.47 -4.62
CA PHE A 79 2.11 4.77 -5.33
C PHE A 79 0.80 5.55 -5.27
N GLN A 80 -0.05 5.30 -6.25
CA GLN A 80 -1.40 5.83 -6.34
C GLN A 80 -2.32 4.72 -6.87
N LEU A 81 -3.55 4.66 -6.34
CA LEU A 81 -4.61 3.81 -6.86
C LEU A 81 -5.66 4.68 -7.53
N ILE A 82 -5.73 4.58 -8.86
CA ILE A 82 -6.60 5.39 -9.70
C ILE A 82 -7.50 4.44 -10.48
N ASN A 83 -8.83 4.57 -10.35
CA ASN A 83 -9.78 3.73 -11.09
C ASN A 83 -9.49 2.22 -10.99
N ARG A 84 -9.13 1.73 -9.79
CA ARG A 84 -8.73 0.33 -9.53
C ARG A 84 -7.44 -0.10 -10.22
N ILE A 85 -6.60 0.82 -10.67
CA ILE A 85 -5.26 0.56 -11.17
C ILE A 85 -4.26 1.15 -10.19
N LEU A 86 -3.46 0.29 -9.57
CA LEU A 86 -2.32 0.68 -8.76
C LEU A 86 -1.14 0.94 -9.68
N VAL A 87 -0.53 2.11 -9.50
CA VAL A 87 0.75 2.48 -10.13
C VAL A 87 1.71 2.81 -9.01
N ALA A 88 2.79 2.03 -8.89
CA ALA A 88 3.88 2.29 -7.95
C ALA A 88 5.16 2.59 -8.72
N THR A 89 5.73 3.77 -8.47
CA THR A 89 6.99 4.22 -9.06
C THR A 89 8.04 4.27 -7.98
N VAL A 90 9.11 3.50 -8.14
CA VAL A 90 10.24 3.49 -7.20
C VAL A 90 11.54 3.81 -7.93
N THR A 91 12.43 4.54 -7.27
CA THR A 91 13.71 4.92 -7.84
C THR A 91 14.80 3.97 -7.37
N GLN A 92 15.53 3.42 -8.32
CA GLN A 92 16.69 2.59 -8.06
C GLN A 92 17.94 3.41 -8.34
N SER A 93 18.73 3.69 -7.30
CA SER A 93 20.06 4.26 -7.50
C SER A 93 20.99 3.17 -8.05
N SER A 94 21.61 3.41 -9.20
CA SER A 94 22.80 2.64 -9.58
C SER A 94 24.02 3.29 -8.92
N GLY A 95 24.94 2.46 -8.42
CA GLY A 95 26.18 2.93 -7.78
C GLY A 95 27.10 3.75 -8.70
N THR A 96 26.73 3.91 -9.99
CA THR A 96 27.43 4.70 -11.00
C THR A 96 26.85 6.12 -11.19
N GLY A 97 25.85 6.51 -10.39
CA GLY A 97 25.27 7.87 -10.41
C GLY A 97 24.07 8.04 -11.36
N LEU A 98 23.69 7.01 -12.10
CA LEU A 98 22.45 6.98 -12.88
C LEU A 98 21.32 6.36 -12.06
N SER A 99 20.11 6.91 -12.11
CA SER A 99 18.95 6.32 -11.43
C SER A 99 18.04 5.63 -12.44
N ALA A 100 17.62 4.41 -12.16
CA ALA A 100 16.52 3.77 -12.88
C ALA A 100 15.20 4.13 -12.20
N SER A 101 14.13 4.28 -12.98
CA SER A 101 12.77 4.29 -12.45
C SER A 101 12.12 2.96 -12.75
N LEU A 102 11.62 2.28 -11.72
CA LEU A 102 10.80 1.08 -11.84
C LEU A 102 9.35 1.49 -11.68
N VAL A 103 8.50 1.03 -12.58
CA VAL A 103 7.06 1.25 -12.55
C VAL A 103 6.36 -0.09 -12.48
N PHE A 104 5.51 -0.24 -11.47
CA PHE A 104 4.66 -1.41 -11.29
C PHE A 104 3.22 -0.98 -11.49
N THR A 105 2.56 -1.53 -12.52
CA THR A 105 1.18 -1.20 -12.86
C THR A 105 0.32 -2.45 -12.79
N ALA A 106 -0.71 -2.45 -11.94
CA ALA A 106 -1.56 -3.62 -11.75
C ALA A 106 -3.01 -3.24 -11.38
N PRO A 107 -4.02 -4.05 -11.75
CA PRO A 107 -5.35 -3.90 -11.19
C PRO A 107 -5.33 -4.20 -9.69
N ALA A 108 -6.10 -3.44 -8.92
CA ALA A 108 -6.16 -3.53 -7.47
C ALA A 108 -7.59 -3.26 -6.98
N GLY A 109 -8.00 -4.01 -5.97
CA GLY A 109 -9.34 -3.92 -5.40
C GLY A 109 -9.45 -4.71 -4.11
N ASN A 110 -10.27 -4.21 -3.18
CA ASN A 110 -10.51 -4.87 -1.89
C ASN A 110 -9.21 -5.18 -1.11
N GLY A 111 -8.20 -4.30 -1.20
CA GLY A 111 -6.92 -4.48 -0.52
C GLY A 111 -5.99 -5.53 -1.16
N ASN A 112 -6.37 -6.10 -2.31
CA ASN A 112 -5.57 -7.03 -3.09
C ASN A 112 -5.01 -6.37 -4.34
N ILE A 113 -3.84 -6.83 -4.78
CA ILE A 113 -3.17 -6.39 -6.01
C ILE A 113 -3.11 -7.62 -6.93
N GLY A 114 -3.64 -7.49 -8.14
CA GLY A 114 -3.61 -8.53 -9.15
C GLY A 114 -2.33 -8.53 -9.97
N ASN A 115 -2.26 -9.39 -10.98
CA ASN A 115 -1.12 -9.43 -11.91
C ASN A 115 -1.12 -8.20 -12.82
N GLY A 116 0.07 -7.76 -13.20
CA GLY A 116 0.26 -6.52 -13.93
C GLY A 116 1.50 -6.52 -14.82
N VAL A 117 2.01 -5.32 -15.02
CA VAL A 117 3.18 -5.04 -15.85
C VAL A 117 4.26 -4.36 -15.01
N PHE A 118 5.49 -4.80 -15.22
CA PHE A 118 6.69 -4.14 -14.75
C PHE A 118 7.31 -3.36 -15.92
N GLU A 119 7.73 -2.14 -15.65
CA GLU A 119 8.53 -1.33 -16.59
C GLU A 119 9.74 -0.77 -15.86
N GLN A 120 10.88 -0.70 -16.55
CA GLN A 120 12.07 -0.03 -16.07
C GLN A 120 12.59 0.92 -17.14
N VAL A 121 12.93 2.14 -16.72
CA VAL A 121 13.62 3.12 -17.55
C VAL A 121 14.97 3.42 -16.92
N TYR A 122 16.05 3.10 -17.64
CA TYR A 122 17.43 3.34 -17.19
C TYR A 122 18.27 3.87 -18.36
N GLY A 123 18.84 5.07 -18.23
CA GLY A 123 19.83 5.56 -19.20
C GLY A 123 19.35 5.66 -20.67
N GLY A 124 18.03 5.70 -20.91
CA GLY A 124 17.44 5.67 -22.26
C GLY A 124 17.05 4.28 -22.75
N GLU A 125 17.35 3.24 -21.99
CA GLU A 125 16.89 1.87 -22.21
C GLU A 125 15.55 1.63 -21.51
N PHE A 126 14.70 0.84 -22.17
CA PHE A 126 13.37 0.46 -21.69
C PHE A 126 13.34 -1.07 -21.55
N ASP A 127 12.94 -1.54 -20.38
CA ASP A 127 12.62 -2.96 -20.14
C ASP A 127 11.17 -3.07 -19.67
N SER A 128 10.52 -4.18 -20.02
CA SER A 128 9.15 -4.46 -19.60
C SER A 128 8.93 -5.95 -19.41
N GLY A 129 8.16 -6.34 -18.41
CA GLY A 129 7.86 -7.74 -18.13
C GLY A 129 6.51 -7.96 -17.47
N VAL A 130 6.13 -9.23 -17.37
CA VAL A 130 4.94 -9.68 -16.63
C VAL A 130 5.24 -9.62 -15.13
N LEU A 131 4.35 -8.96 -14.39
CA LEU A 131 4.45 -8.79 -12.94
C LEU A 131 3.37 -9.61 -12.23
N VAL A 132 3.78 -10.42 -11.26
CA VAL A 132 2.88 -11.17 -10.38
C VAL A 132 3.10 -10.71 -8.96
N PHE A 133 2.01 -10.34 -8.28
CA PHE A 133 2.02 -10.04 -6.84
C PHE A 133 1.56 -11.25 -6.03
N GLY A 134 2.22 -11.47 -4.90
CA GLY A 134 1.80 -12.42 -3.87
C GLY A 134 0.82 -11.78 -2.88
N MET A 135 0.46 -12.57 -1.87
CA MET A 135 -0.43 -12.11 -0.80
C MET A 135 0.23 -11.00 0.03
N LYS A 136 -0.60 -10.04 0.47
CA LYS A 136 -0.21 -9.02 1.45
C LYS A 136 0.34 -9.67 2.73
N GLY A 137 1.52 -9.22 3.17
CA GLY A 137 2.26 -9.76 4.32
C GLY A 137 3.10 -11.00 4.00
N GLY A 138 3.26 -11.38 2.73
CA GLY A 138 4.14 -12.50 2.33
C GLY A 138 5.64 -12.17 2.34
N CYS A 139 5.96 -10.91 2.63
CA CYS A 139 7.26 -10.38 2.99
C CYS A 139 7.10 -9.60 4.32
#